data_AF-A0A1C3H2R0-F1
#
_entry.id   AF-A0A1C3H2R0-F1
#
_cell.length_a   1.000
_cell.length_b   1.000
_cell.length_c   1.000
_cell.angle_alpha   90.00
_cell.angle_beta   90.00
_cell.angle_gamma   90.00
#
_symmetry.space_group_name_H-M   'P 1'
#
loop_
_entity.id
_entity.type
_entity.pdbx_description
1 polymer ?
#
loop_
_entity_poly.entity_id
_entity_poly.type
_entity_poly.pdbx_seq_one_letter_code
_entity_poly.pdbx_strand_id
1 'polypeptide(L)'
;MNRAFAGWKYALIIAITLLGALLALPNWFGKSPTVQMQFASPEAATAAAQEVTTQLHAANIEPSRWKVDGQNLNLFFPQTDVQIQARDLLTSKYPDNAISVNLLPNTPQWLQSMGLSPMNLGLDLRGGISFLLQVDSNELFTRKSAELIDIATSTAEKNNIPMQGAEAAQNGGVNLSFASDGDRERALDELRTLLPPGLEQVNLEENGQYRVRLQYSEQGISELKRRAADQNRQRMTSRVNSLGVAEPSIQVVGDDRLLIQLPGIQDVAKAKEMLGSTATLEFYIVDEQGDLAQAVRMKRAPFGSKLAYFEDGSPILLKRKVVLSGEHIIDAAVNPASQQGIAVDVVLDSAGGAQMAQVTRENLKKPMATIYVEYVPVTKNDENGNPVTTVEKHETVVNSATIQSQFADRFQITGVTPLSRAQKLAATLRAGSLVAPVYIIEERTIGPNAGKKNIDQGVNASLLGLAFIVIFMLIYYRKLGLYANLALVVNLVLLLALMSLLGATLTLPGIAGIVLTLGMAVDANVLIYERIREEVHEHIEIHQAVRMGFANALSTIVDANITTLIVAVLLFSFGAGPIKGFAVTLSLGILTTMFTAIFVTRALVEYLTLRKPNPKINL
;
A
#
# COMPACT_ATOMS: atom_id res chain seq x y z
N MET A 1 -11.43 56.02 -10.60
CA MET A 1 -10.17 55.53 -10.01
C MET A 1 -9.78 54.20 -10.64
N ASN A 2 -8.77 54.24 -11.50
CA ASN A 2 -8.11 53.08 -12.11
C ASN A 2 -7.62 52.11 -11.03
N ARG A 3 -8.14 50.88 -11.00
CA ARG A 3 -7.32 49.76 -10.52
C ARG A 3 -7.12 48.83 -11.70
N ALA A 4 -6.21 49.25 -12.57
CA ALA A 4 -5.52 48.32 -13.45
C ALA A 4 -4.96 47.15 -12.60
N PHE A 5 -4.93 45.96 -13.17
CA PHE A 5 -4.30 44.79 -12.54
C PHE A 5 -2.93 45.18 -11.98
N ALA A 6 -2.73 45.01 -10.67
CA ALA A 6 -1.52 45.48 -10.02
C ALA A 6 -0.29 44.75 -10.57
N GLY A 7 0.81 45.48 -10.81
CA GLY A 7 2.04 44.94 -11.43
C GLY A 7 2.58 43.68 -10.74
N TRP A 8 2.48 43.61 -9.41
CA TRP A 8 2.90 42.45 -8.63
C TRP A 8 2.10 41.18 -8.96
N LYS A 9 0.84 41.30 -9.38
CA LYS A 9 0.00 40.15 -9.78
C LYS A 9 0.49 39.53 -11.08
N TYR A 10 0.97 40.33 -12.03
CA TYR A 10 1.61 39.82 -13.24
C TYR A 10 2.91 39.06 -12.91
N ALA A 11 3.75 39.64 -12.05
CA ALA A 11 4.98 38.99 -11.59
C ALA A 11 4.67 37.65 -10.89
N LEU A 12 3.64 37.62 -10.05
CA LEU A 12 3.19 36.40 -9.37
C LEU A 12 2.74 35.32 -10.36
N ILE A 13 1.93 35.67 -11.37
CA ILE A 13 1.47 34.71 -12.39
C ILE A 13 2.67 34.13 -13.14
N ILE A 14 3.60 34.97 -13.59
CA ILE A 14 4.81 34.53 -14.31
C ILE A 14 5.66 33.62 -13.42
N ALA A 15 5.86 33.97 -12.15
CA ALA A 15 6.60 33.15 -11.20
C ALA A 15 5.95 31.77 -10.99
N ILE A 16 4.62 31.73 -10.81
CA ILE A 16 3.86 30.48 -10.66
C ILE A 16 3.96 29.63 -11.93
N THR A 17 3.84 30.22 -13.12
CA THR A 17 3.96 29.50 -14.39
C THR A 17 5.37 28.96 -14.61
N LEU A 18 6.42 29.74 -14.32
CA LEU A 18 7.81 29.29 -14.45
C LEU A 18 8.15 28.19 -13.45
N LEU A 19 7.70 28.34 -12.20
CA LEU A 19 7.85 27.30 -11.19
C LEU A 19 7.10 26.03 -11.60
N GLY A 20 5.86 26.16 -12.08
CA GLY A 20 5.09 25.04 -12.61
C GLY A 20 5.79 24.33 -13.77
N ALA A 21 6.34 25.09 -14.72
CA ALA A 21 7.11 24.52 -15.82
C ALA A 21 8.35 23.77 -15.31
N LEU A 22 9.08 24.34 -14.34
CA LEU A 22 10.23 23.69 -13.72
C LEU A 22 9.85 22.36 -13.04
N LEU A 23 8.76 22.36 -12.29
CA LEU A 23 8.23 21.17 -11.60
C LEU A 23 7.68 20.13 -12.58
N ALA A 24 7.18 20.54 -13.75
CA ALA A 24 6.65 19.63 -14.77
C ALA A 24 7.73 19.02 -15.67
N LEU A 25 8.92 19.64 -15.78
CA LEU A 25 10.04 19.16 -16.63
C LEU A 25 10.41 17.69 -16.45
N PRO A 26 10.48 17.11 -15.23
CA PRO A 26 10.83 15.70 -15.04
C PRO A 26 9.91 14.73 -15.80
N ASN A 27 8.63 15.09 -15.97
CA ASN A 27 7.65 14.26 -16.66
C ASN A 27 7.99 14.08 -18.15
N TRP A 28 8.74 15.00 -18.74
CA TRP A 28 9.06 14.97 -20.16
C TRP A 28 10.13 13.93 -20.51
N PHE A 29 10.99 13.58 -19.55
CA PHE A 29 12.05 12.58 -19.73
C PHE A 29 11.53 11.15 -19.63
N GLY A 30 10.35 10.93 -19.01
CA GLY A 30 9.75 9.61 -18.85
C GLY A 30 10.56 8.64 -17.95
N LYS A 31 10.11 7.38 -17.91
CA LYS A 31 10.80 6.27 -17.23
C LYS A 31 11.23 5.24 -18.28
N SER A 32 12.46 4.75 -18.18
CA SER A 32 12.96 3.69 -19.06
C SER A 32 12.99 2.34 -18.33
N PRO A 33 12.62 1.25 -19.02
CA PRO A 33 12.85 -0.12 -18.55
C PRO A 33 14.34 -0.34 -18.23
N THR A 34 14.65 -0.71 -16.99
CA THR A 34 16.00 -1.03 -16.54
C THR A 34 16.15 -2.43 -15.95
N VAL A 35 17.22 -3.14 -16.30
CA VAL A 35 17.68 -4.32 -15.54
C VAL A 35 18.80 -3.88 -14.62
N GLN A 36 18.64 -4.15 -13.33
CA GLN A 36 19.57 -3.81 -12.28
C GLN A 36 20.26 -5.08 -11.79
N MET A 37 21.58 -5.10 -11.87
CA MET A 37 22.43 -6.19 -11.36
C MET A 37 23.22 -5.68 -10.16
N GLN A 38 23.11 -6.36 -9.03
CA GLN A 38 23.87 -6.02 -7.83
C GLN A 38 25.19 -6.81 -7.77
N PHE A 39 26.28 -6.11 -7.51
CA PHE A 39 27.64 -6.67 -7.40
C PHE A 39 28.24 -6.38 -6.02
N ALA A 40 29.23 -7.18 -5.60
CA ALA A 40 29.87 -7.05 -4.30
C ALA A 40 30.63 -5.70 -4.10
N SER A 41 31.15 -5.11 -5.18
CA SER A 41 31.86 -3.82 -5.14
C SER A 41 31.52 -2.93 -6.35
N PRO A 42 31.64 -1.59 -6.22
CA PRO A 42 31.42 -0.66 -7.33
C PRO A 42 32.38 -0.87 -8.51
N GLU A 43 33.63 -1.23 -8.21
CA GLU A 43 34.67 -1.50 -9.22
C GLU A 43 34.34 -2.76 -10.03
N ALA A 44 33.81 -3.80 -9.38
CA ALA A 44 33.32 -5.01 -10.04
C ALA A 44 32.12 -4.72 -10.96
N ALA A 45 31.22 -3.82 -10.57
CA ALA A 45 30.09 -3.41 -11.40
C ALA A 45 30.53 -2.67 -12.68
N THR A 46 31.55 -1.80 -12.59
CA THR A 46 32.13 -1.14 -13.77
C THR A 46 32.88 -2.10 -14.70
N ALA A 47 33.65 -3.04 -14.15
CA ALA A 47 34.34 -4.05 -14.96
C ALA A 47 33.35 -4.98 -15.67
N ALA A 48 32.30 -5.42 -14.94
CA ALA A 48 31.25 -6.26 -15.50
C ALA A 48 30.38 -5.52 -16.54
N ALA A 49 30.28 -4.19 -16.48
CA ALA A 49 29.44 -3.42 -17.42
C ALA A 49 29.82 -3.63 -18.89
N GLN A 50 31.13 -3.63 -19.19
CA GLN A 50 31.63 -3.83 -20.56
C GLN A 50 31.47 -5.29 -21.03
N GLU A 51 31.68 -6.24 -20.13
CA GLU A 51 31.51 -7.66 -20.46
C GLU A 51 30.03 -8.01 -20.68
N VAL A 52 29.15 -7.53 -19.80
CA VAL A 52 27.70 -7.75 -19.88
C VAL A 52 27.11 -7.10 -21.13
N THR A 53 27.52 -5.87 -21.48
CA THR A 53 27.06 -5.21 -22.72
C THR A 53 27.52 -5.97 -23.97
N THR A 54 28.77 -6.43 -24.02
CA THR A 54 29.28 -7.23 -25.14
C THR A 54 28.50 -8.54 -25.31
N GLN A 55 28.16 -9.20 -24.19
CA GLN A 55 27.36 -10.43 -24.23
C GLN A 55 25.90 -10.19 -24.64
N LEU A 56 25.31 -9.05 -24.29
CA LEU A 56 23.97 -8.66 -24.74
C LEU A 56 23.94 -8.37 -26.24
N HIS A 57 24.97 -7.68 -26.77
CA HIS A 57 25.13 -7.47 -28.20
C HIS A 57 25.27 -8.80 -28.96
N ALA A 58 26.00 -9.78 -28.42
CA ALA A 58 26.11 -11.11 -29.01
C ALA A 58 24.77 -11.87 -29.06
N ALA A 59 23.82 -11.52 -28.19
CA ALA A 59 22.46 -12.06 -28.15
C ALA A 59 21.44 -11.20 -28.93
N ASN A 60 21.90 -10.21 -29.71
CA ASN A 60 21.06 -9.27 -30.48
C ASN A 60 20.16 -8.37 -29.60
N ILE A 61 20.55 -8.15 -28.35
CA ILE A 61 19.85 -7.29 -27.38
C ILE A 61 20.70 -6.04 -27.17
N GLU A 62 20.25 -4.88 -27.69
CA GLU A 62 20.98 -3.63 -27.54
C GLU A 62 20.47 -2.81 -26.32
N PRO A 63 21.28 -2.67 -25.26
CA PRO A 63 20.97 -1.72 -24.20
C PRO A 63 21.14 -0.29 -24.71
N SER A 64 20.14 0.55 -24.49
CA SER A 64 20.14 1.96 -24.93
C SER A 64 21.20 2.81 -24.21
N ARG A 65 21.45 2.50 -22.94
CA ARG A 65 22.51 3.09 -22.11
C ARG A 65 22.76 2.20 -20.91
N TRP A 66 23.91 2.37 -20.26
CA TRP A 66 24.20 1.73 -18.96
C TRP A 66 24.75 2.76 -17.98
N LYS A 67 24.45 2.58 -16.70
CA LYS A 67 24.92 3.46 -15.61
C LYS A 67 25.23 2.62 -14.39
N VAL A 68 26.40 2.84 -13.78
CA VAL A 68 26.72 2.27 -12.47
C VAL A 68 26.31 3.25 -11.38
N ASP A 69 25.55 2.77 -10.40
CA ASP A 69 25.11 3.52 -9.22
C ASP A 69 25.49 2.73 -7.96
N GLY A 70 26.65 3.07 -7.40
CA GLY A 70 27.25 2.32 -6.29
C GLY A 70 27.56 0.87 -6.67
N GLN A 71 26.96 -0.09 -5.97
CA GLN A 71 27.08 -1.53 -6.22
C GLN A 71 26.17 -2.04 -7.36
N ASN A 72 25.34 -1.17 -7.94
CA ASN A 72 24.31 -1.57 -8.88
C ASN A 72 24.66 -1.15 -10.31
N LEU A 73 24.69 -2.10 -11.22
CA LEU A 73 24.76 -1.86 -12.66
C LEU A 73 23.34 -1.77 -13.23
N ASN A 74 22.97 -0.59 -13.75
CA ASN A 74 21.67 -0.35 -14.37
C ASN A 74 21.80 -0.32 -15.90
N LEU A 75 21.18 -1.29 -16.57
CA LEU A 75 21.11 -1.41 -18.02
C LEU A 75 19.74 -0.93 -18.49
N PHE A 76 19.70 0.09 -19.34
CA PHE A 76 18.45 0.68 -19.83
C PHE A 76 18.10 0.10 -21.20
N PHE A 77 16.82 -0.22 -21.39
CA PHE A 77 16.29 -0.81 -22.61
C PHE A 77 15.19 0.07 -23.21
N PRO A 78 14.96 -0.02 -24.54
CA PRO A 78 13.95 0.78 -25.21
C PRO A 78 12.52 0.25 -24.97
N GLN A 79 12.38 -1.05 -24.67
CA GLN A 79 11.09 -1.72 -24.48
C GLN A 79 11.17 -2.75 -23.35
N THR A 80 10.05 -2.96 -22.66
CA THR A 80 9.89 -3.93 -21.57
C THR A 80 10.09 -5.37 -22.05
N ASP A 81 9.74 -5.70 -23.29
CA ASP A 81 9.94 -7.06 -23.83
C ASP A 81 11.44 -7.41 -23.94
N VAL A 82 12.24 -6.46 -24.43
CA VAL A 82 13.70 -6.58 -24.53
C VAL A 82 14.35 -6.65 -23.13
N GLN A 83 13.80 -5.91 -22.17
CA GLN A 83 14.21 -5.96 -20.77
C GLN A 83 13.97 -7.34 -20.14
N ILE A 84 12.84 -8.00 -20.45
CA ILE A 84 12.54 -9.35 -19.96
C ILE A 84 13.49 -10.38 -20.58
N GLN A 85 13.72 -10.31 -21.90
CA GLN A 85 14.70 -11.17 -22.58
C GLN A 85 16.11 -10.99 -22.00
N ALA A 86 16.52 -9.75 -21.73
CA ALA A 86 17.78 -9.44 -21.08
C ALA A 86 17.83 -10.04 -19.66
N ARG A 87 16.77 -9.88 -18.86
CA ARG A 87 16.69 -10.48 -17.51
C ARG A 87 16.86 -12.00 -17.58
N ASP A 88 16.10 -12.68 -18.44
CA ASP A 88 16.10 -14.14 -18.50
C ASP A 88 17.47 -14.69 -18.92
N LEU A 89 18.13 -14.01 -19.87
CA LEU A 89 19.48 -14.34 -20.29
C LEU A 89 20.52 -14.08 -19.20
N LEU A 90 20.40 -12.97 -18.46
CA LEU A 90 21.31 -12.63 -17.38
C LEU A 90 21.13 -13.56 -16.17
N THR A 91 19.90 -13.92 -15.82
CA THR A 91 19.60 -14.87 -14.72
C THR A 91 20.14 -16.26 -15.03
N SER A 92 20.09 -16.69 -16.29
CA SER A 92 20.67 -17.98 -16.70
C SER A 92 22.20 -18.00 -16.63
N LYS A 93 22.88 -16.86 -16.78
CA LYS A 93 24.34 -16.77 -16.82
C LYS A 93 24.99 -16.37 -15.49
N TYR A 94 24.28 -15.63 -14.64
CA TYR A 94 24.75 -15.12 -13.35
C TYR A 94 23.78 -15.50 -12.22
N PRO A 95 23.67 -16.79 -11.86
CA PRO A 95 22.73 -17.25 -10.84
C PRO A 95 23.03 -16.72 -9.42
N ASP A 96 24.28 -16.33 -9.15
CA ASP A 96 24.70 -15.83 -7.83
C ASP A 96 24.45 -14.32 -7.63
N ASN A 97 24.11 -13.57 -8.70
CA ASN A 97 23.86 -12.14 -8.61
C ASN A 97 22.36 -11.84 -8.48
N ALA A 98 22.01 -10.92 -7.57
CA ALA A 98 20.65 -10.43 -7.47
C ALA A 98 20.31 -9.56 -8.69
N ILE A 99 19.57 -10.12 -9.64
CA ILE A 99 19.07 -9.44 -10.84
C ILE A 99 17.63 -9.02 -10.57
N SER A 100 17.40 -7.72 -10.62
CA SER A 100 16.07 -7.14 -10.46
C SER A 100 15.72 -6.28 -11.67
N VAL A 101 14.43 -6.09 -11.89
CA VAL A 101 13.92 -5.35 -13.04
C VAL A 101 13.10 -4.18 -12.52
N ASN A 102 13.42 -2.98 -12.99
CA ASN A 102 12.84 -1.74 -12.48
C ASN A 102 12.55 -0.73 -13.62
N LEU A 103 11.89 0.37 -13.31
CA LEU A 103 11.62 1.48 -14.22
C LEU A 103 12.26 2.74 -13.66
N LEU A 104 13.51 3.02 -14.05
CA LEU A 104 14.22 4.20 -13.57
C LEU A 104 13.87 5.45 -14.39
N PRO A 105 13.70 6.62 -13.75
CA PRO A 105 13.44 7.87 -14.46
C PRO A 105 14.67 8.30 -15.28
N ASN A 106 14.43 8.79 -16.51
CA ASN A 106 15.49 9.33 -17.37
C ASN A 106 15.85 10.79 -17.03
N THR A 107 15.31 11.30 -15.93
CA THR A 107 15.51 12.67 -15.48
C THR A 107 17.00 12.98 -15.26
N PRO A 108 17.52 14.10 -15.78
CA PRO A 108 18.89 14.54 -15.53
C PRO A 108 19.23 14.63 -14.03
N GLN A 109 20.50 14.36 -13.67
CA GLN A 109 20.95 14.37 -12.28
C GLN A 109 20.72 15.73 -11.58
N TRP A 110 20.82 16.85 -12.30
CA TRP A 110 20.58 18.19 -11.73
C TRP A 110 19.12 18.40 -11.32
N LEU A 111 18.15 17.77 -12.01
CA LEU A 111 16.74 17.80 -11.64
C LEU A 111 16.45 16.85 -10.46
N GLN A 112 17.09 15.67 -10.46
CA GLN A 112 16.96 14.70 -9.37
C GLN A 112 17.56 15.23 -8.05
N SER A 113 18.69 15.96 -8.11
CA SER A 113 19.30 16.58 -6.92
C SER A 113 18.46 17.70 -6.32
N MET A 114 17.54 18.30 -7.09
CA MET A 114 16.55 19.25 -6.60
C MET A 114 15.33 18.57 -5.96
N GLY A 115 15.30 17.24 -5.90
CA GLY A 115 14.17 16.46 -5.38
C GLY A 115 12.99 16.35 -6.35
N LEU A 116 13.16 16.76 -7.61
CA LEU A 116 12.08 16.76 -8.59
C LEU A 116 11.95 15.40 -9.27
N SER A 117 10.85 14.71 -8.98
CA SER A 117 10.55 13.37 -9.49
C SER A 117 9.37 13.41 -10.47
N PRO A 118 9.39 12.61 -11.56
CA PRO A 118 8.22 12.50 -12.43
C PRO A 118 7.04 11.92 -11.67
N MET A 119 5.83 12.20 -12.15
CA MET A 119 4.60 11.68 -11.57
C MET A 119 4.58 10.15 -11.54
N ASN A 120 3.84 9.61 -10.59
CA ASN A 120 3.70 8.18 -10.45
C ASN A 120 2.72 7.66 -11.49
N LEU A 121 2.94 6.44 -11.98
CA LEU A 121 2.06 5.82 -12.97
C LEU A 121 1.45 4.60 -12.26
N GLY A 122 0.13 4.49 -12.34
CA GLY A 122 -0.63 3.44 -11.70
C GLY A 122 -0.50 2.10 -12.43
N LEU A 123 -1.10 1.09 -11.81
CA LEU A 123 -1.13 -0.28 -12.31
C LEU A 123 -1.61 -0.37 -13.77
N ASP A 124 -2.67 0.37 -14.13
CA ASP A 124 -3.27 0.34 -15.46
C ASP A 124 -2.34 0.87 -16.56
N LEU A 125 -1.31 1.63 -16.19
CA LEU A 125 -0.35 2.28 -17.10
C LEU A 125 1.01 1.58 -17.09
N ARG A 126 1.52 1.17 -15.91
CA ARG A 126 2.80 0.43 -15.80
C ARG A 126 2.66 -1.08 -16.06
N GLY A 127 1.44 -1.61 -15.97
CA GLY A 127 1.22 -3.05 -15.78
C GLY A 127 1.57 -3.50 -14.36
N GLY A 128 1.29 -4.76 -14.04
CA GLY A 128 1.53 -5.38 -12.74
C GLY A 128 0.36 -6.26 -12.30
N ILE A 129 0.16 -6.40 -10.99
CA ILE A 129 -0.94 -7.19 -10.40
C ILE A 129 -1.73 -6.42 -9.34
N SER A 130 -3.01 -6.74 -9.23
CA SER A 130 -3.92 -6.33 -8.17
C SER A 130 -4.46 -7.56 -7.47
N PHE A 131 -4.32 -7.61 -6.15
CA PHE A 131 -4.92 -8.61 -5.28
C PHE A 131 -6.01 -7.96 -4.43
N LEU A 132 -7.16 -8.63 -4.32
CA LEU A 132 -8.13 -8.36 -3.27
C LEU A 132 -8.04 -9.51 -2.27
N LEU A 133 -7.59 -9.19 -1.07
CA LEU A 133 -7.51 -10.15 0.03
C LEU A 133 -8.66 -9.91 1.01
N GLN A 134 -9.15 -10.97 1.64
CA GLN A 134 -10.14 -10.92 2.70
C GLN A 134 -9.53 -11.41 4.01
N VAL A 135 -9.78 -10.70 5.09
CA VAL A 135 -9.40 -11.07 6.46
C VAL A 135 -10.34 -12.17 6.96
N ASP A 136 -9.75 -13.26 7.46
CA ASP A 136 -10.53 -14.33 8.09
C ASP A 136 -11.12 -13.84 9.42
N SER A 137 -12.43 -13.59 9.40
CA SER A 137 -13.17 -13.16 10.58
C SER A 137 -13.25 -14.24 11.65
N ASN A 138 -13.31 -15.52 11.28
CA ASN A 138 -13.49 -16.61 12.23
C ASN A 138 -12.23 -16.81 13.07
N GLU A 139 -11.06 -16.79 12.43
CA GLU A 139 -9.79 -16.86 13.15
C GLU A 139 -9.56 -15.59 13.99
N LEU A 140 -9.92 -14.41 13.46
CA LEU A 140 -9.85 -13.16 14.23
C LEU A 140 -10.67 -13.26 15.53
N PHE A 141 -11.91 -13.74 15.44
CA PHE A 141 -12.78 -13.93 16.59
C PHE A 141 -12.24 -14.98 17.56
N THR A 142 -11.70 -16.09 17.04
CA THR A 142 -11.10 -17.16 17.86
C THR A 142 -9.87 -16.66 18.64
N ARG A 143 -9.02 -15.85 18.01
CA ARG A 143 -7.88 -15.21 18.70
C ARG A 143 -8.35 -14.22 19.77
N LYS A 144 -9.37 -13.42 19.46
CA LYS A 144 -9.90 -12.42 20.40
C LYS A 144 -10.62 -13.04 21.60
N SER A 145 -11.35 -14.15 21.41
CA SER A 145 -11.93 -14.88 22.53
C SER A 145 -10.85 -15.51 23.42
N ALA A 146 -9.78 -16.06 22.82
CA ALA A 146 -8.64 -16.57 23.59
C ALA A 146 -7.93 -15.47 24.40
N GLU A 147 -7.70 -14.29 23.80
CA GLU A 147 -7.14 -13.12 24.50
C GLU A 147 -8.00 -12.69 25.68
N LEU A 148 -9.32 -12.62 25.50
CA LEU A 148 -10.26 -12.30 26.58
C LEU A 148 -10.28 -13.36 27.69
N ILE A 149 -10.16 -14.65 27.34
CA ILE A 149 -10.03 -15.74 28.31
C ILE A 149 -8.75 -15.59 29.14
N ASP A 150 -7.62 -15.27 28.50
CA ASP A 150 -6.34 -15.06 29.19
C ASP A 150 -6.39 -13.84 30.10
N ILE A 151 -6.99 -12.73 29.66
CA ILE A 151 -7.21 -11.54 30.50
C ILE A 151 -8.10 -11.90 31.70
N ALA A 152 -9.20 -12.61 31.47
CA ALA A 152 -10.11 -13.03 32.53
C ALA A 152 -9.42 -13.94 33.56
N THR A 153 -8.70 -14.94 33.08
CA THR A 153 -8.02 -15.94 33.94
C THR A 153 -6.87 -15.30 34.71
N SER A 154 -6.02 -14.51 34.06
CA SER A 154 -4.89 -13.84 34.72
C SER A 154 -5.35 -12.79 35.74
N THR A 155 -6.43 -12.07 35.46
CA THR A 155 -7.03 -11.13 36.41
C THR A 155 -7.63 -11.87 37.62
N ALA A 156 -8.33 -12.99 37.37
CA ALA A 156 -8.88 -13.82 38.44
C ALA A 156 -7.77 -14.43 39.33
N GLU A 157 -6.70 -14.96 38.74
CA GLU A 157 -5.56 -15.50 39.48
C GLU A 157 -4.85 -14.43 40.32
N LYS A 158 -4.58 -13.26 39.74
CA LYS A 158 -3.90 -12.15 40.43
C LYS A 158 -4.71 -11.64 41.63
N ASN A 159 -6.03 -11.63 41.50
CA ASN A 159 -6.96 -11.14 42.52
C ASN A 159 -7.53 -12.26 43.42
N ASN A 160 -7.06 -13.50 43.29
CA ASN A 160 -7.53 -14.68 44.02
C ASN A 160 -9.05 -14.92 43.92
N ILE A 161 -9.64 -14.69 42.75
CA ILE A 161 -11.08 -14.89 42.50
C ILE A 161 -11.31 -16.33 42.00
N PRO A 162 -12.14 -17.14 42.68
CA PRO A 162 -12.39 -18.53 42.26
C PRO A 162 -13.27 -18.59 41.01
N MET A 163 -12.66 -18.94 39.88
CA MET A 163 -13.31 -19.11 38.58
C MET A 163 -13.50 -20.59 38.25
N GLN A 164 -14.69 -20.99 37.81
CA GLN A 164 -15.01 -22.38 37.47
C GLN A 164 -14.61 -22.75 36.04
N GLY A 165 -14.65 -21.78 35.12
CA GLY A 165 -14.26 -22.00 33.73
C GLY A 165 -14.43 -20.78 32.85
N ALA A 166 -13.65 -20.76 31.76
CA ALA A 166 -13.76 -19.80 30.66
C ALA A 166 -13.90 -20.58 29.36
N GLU A 167 -14.93 -20.27 28.58
CA GLU A 167 -15.16 -20.89 27.27
C GLU A 167 -15.35 -19.82 26.20
N ALA A 168 -14.84 -20.09 24.99
CA ALA A 168 -15.05 -19.19 23.87
C ALA A 168 -16.53 -19.19 23.44
N ALA A 169 -17.05 -18.00 23.13
CA ALA A 169 -18.38 -17.82 22.55
C ALA A 169 -18.29 -17.36 21.09
N GLN A 170 -19.43 -17.30 20.39
CA GLN A 170 -19.49 -16.82 19.01
C GLN A 170 -19.05 -15.35 18.89
N ASN A 171 -18.60 -14.97 17.69
CA ASN A 171 -18.19 -13.59 17.33
C ASN A 171 -17.11 -12.99 18.25
N GLY A 172 -16.25 -13.84 18.82
CA GLY A 172 -15.14 -13.41 19.67
C GLY A 172 -15.56 -13.09 21.10
N GLY A 173 -16.76 -13.48 21.49
CA GLY A 173 -17.21 -13.40 22.87
C GLY A 173 -16.60 -14.47 23.78
N VAL A 174 -16.86 -14.37 25.08
CA VAL A 174 -16.43 -15.33 26.10
C VAL A 174 -17.56 -15.59 27.10
N ASN A 175 -17.72 -16.86 27.48
CA ASN A 175 -18.56 -17.27 28.60
C ASN A 175 -17.66 -17.52 29.82
N LEU A 176 -17.85 -16.73 30.87
CA LEU A 176 -17.16 -16.85 32.16
C LEU A 176 -18.10 -17.49 33.18
N SER A 177 -17.61 -18.49 33.91
CA SER A 177 -18.38 -19.19 34.94
C SER A 177 -17.75 -18.99 36.32
N PHE A 178 -18.54 -18.55 37.29
CA PHE A 178 -18.10 -18.24 38.66
C PHE A 178 -18.77 -19.13 39.70
N ALA A 179 -18.11 -19.30 40.84
CA ALA A 179 -18.61 -20.11 41.96
C ALA A 179 -19.72 -19.42 42.76
N SER A 180 -19.71 -18.09 42.86
CA SER A 180 -20.71 -17.31 43.59
C SER A 180 -21.05 -15.99 42.88
N ASP A 181 -22.22 -15.43 43.22
CA ASP A 181 -22.68 -14.13 42.72
C ASP A 181 -21.74 -12.99 43.11
N GLY A 182 -21.22 -13.04 44.35
CA GLY A 182 -20.29 -12.04 44.87
C GLY A 182 -18.90 -12.09 44.21
N ASP A 183 -18.46 -13.27 43.79
CA ASP A 183 -17.21 -13.42 43.03
C ASP A 183 -17.38 -12.95 41.57
N ARG A 184 -18.56 -13.19 40.98
CA ARG A 184 -18.93 -12.66 39.65
C ARG A 184 -18.87 -11.13 39.64
N GLU A 185 -19.48 -10.47 40.62
CA GLU A 185 -19.55 -9.00 40.66
C GLU A 185 -18.16 -8.38 40.87
N ARG A 186 -17.34 -8.95 41.77
CA ARG A 186 -15.94 -8.54 41.94
C ARG A 186 -15.11 -8.74 40.67
N ALA A 187 -15.26 -9.88 39.99
CA ALA A 187 -14.54 -10.13 38.75
C ALA A 187 -14.96 -9.14 37.65
N LEU A 188 -16.25 -8.84 37.54
CA LEU A 188 -16.76 -7.89 36.56
C LEU A 188 -16.26 -6.46 36.78
N ASP A 189 -16.21 -6.00 38.03
CA ASP A 189 -15.71 -4.65 38.33
C ASP A 189 -14.21 -4.52 38.01
N GLU A 190 -13.41 -5.53 38.33
CA GLU A 190 -11.99 -5.56 37.94
C GLU A 190 -11.83 -5.63 36.42
N LEU A 191 -12.60 -6.50 35.75
CA LEU A 191 -12.53 -6.69 34.29
C LEU A 191 -13.02 -5.48 33.51
N ARG A 192 -13.99 -4.71 34.01
CA ARG A 192 -14.49 -3.48 33.36
C ARG A 192 -13.39 -2.49 33.02
N THR A 193 -12.31 -2.45 33.81
CA THR A 193 -11.18 -1.56 33.57
C THR A 193 -10.23 -2.06 32.46
N LEU A 194 -10.26 -3.35 32.15
CA LEU A 194 -9.36 -4.02 31.21
C LEU A 194 -10.05 -4.46 29.91
N LEU A 195 -11.38 -4.50 29.89
CA LEU A 195 -12.15 -4.96 28.74
C LEU A 195 -12.15 -3.93 27.59
N PRO A 196 -12.01 -4.38 26.32
CA PRO A 196 -12.14 -3.52 25.16
C PRO A 196 -13.52 -2.85 25.04
N PRO A 197 -13.60 -1.61 24.52
CA PRO A 197 -14.88 -0.97 24.24
C PRO A 197 -15.65 -1.72 23.14
N GLY A 198 -16.99 -1.75 23.24
CA GLY A 198 -17.87 -2.41 22.27
C GLY A 198 -18.30 -3.84 22.64
N LEU A 199 -17.95 -4.30 23.84
CA LEU A 199 -18.48 -5.52 24.44
C LEU A 199 -19.80 -5.24 25.18
N GLU A 200 -20.81 -6.03 24.86
CA GLU A 200 -22.07 -6.11 25.58
C GLU A 200 -22.02 -7.28 26.57
N GLN A 201 -22.51 -7.01 27.77
CA GLN A 201 -22.62 -7.99 28.84
C GLN A 201 -24.04 -8.58 28.82
N VAL A 202 -24.12 -9.90 28.65
CA VAL A 202 -25.34 -10.66 28.81
C VAL A 202 -25.17 -11.59 30.01
N ASN A 203 -25.88 -11.28 31.09
CA ASN A 203 -25.91 -12.15 32.26
C ASN A 203 -26.82 -13.34 31.97
N LEU A 204 -26.31 -14.55 32.19
CA LEU A 204 -27.06 -15.78 32.00
C LEU A 204 -27.01 -16.56 33.32
N GLU A 205 -28.17 -16.73 33.94
CA GLU A 205 -28.33 -17.67 35.05
C GLU A 205 -28.87 -18.98 34.48
N GLU A 206 -28.01 -20.00 34.41
CA GLU A 206 -28.39 -21.33 33.92
C GLU A 206 -27.90 -22.38 34.92
N ASN A 207 -28.81 -23.20 35.44
CA ASN A 207 -28.51 -24.37 36.30
C ASN A 207 -27.67 -24.10 37.57
N GLY A 208 -27.88 -22.97 38.25
CA GLY A 208 -27.18 -22.67 39.51
C GLY A 208 -25.69 -22.33 39.36
N GLN A 209 -25.22 -22.11 38.12
CA GLN A 209 -23.91 -21.52 37.82
C GLN A 209 -24.08 -20.05 37.46
N TYR A 210 -23.28 -19.18 38.10
CA TYR A 210 -23.27 -17.74 37.80
C TYR A 210 -22.43 -17.49 36.54
N ARG A 211 -23.08 -17.43 35.37
CA ARG A 211 -22.42 -17.21 34.09
C ARG A 211 -22.55 -15.77 33.58
N VAL A 212 -21.48 -15.27 33.00
CA VAL A 212 -21.46 -14.02 32.25
C VAL A 212 -21.05 -14.31 30.83
N ARG A 213 -21.85 -13.87 29.86
CA ARG A 213 -21.47 -13.84 28.46
C ARG A 213 -21.06 -12.42 28.08
N LEU A 214 -19.83 -12.26 27.63
CA LEU A 214 -19.34 -11.03 27.00
C LEU A 214 -19.37 -11.26 25.49
N GLN A 215 -20.05 -10.41 24.73
CA GLN A 215 -20.16 -10.51 23.28
C GLN A 215 -19.97 -9.14 22.62
N TYR A 216 -19.39 -9.08 21.42
CA TYR A 216 -19.29 -7.81 20.69
C TYR A 216 -20.66 -7.41 20.09
N SER A 217 -21.00 -6.13 20.16
CA SER A 217 -22.17 -5.59 19.43
C SER A 217 -21.93 -5.63 17.92
N GLU A 218 -22.98 -5.47 17.09
CA GLU A 218 -22.82 -5.44 15.62
C GLU A 218 -21.85 -4.34 15.16
N GLN A 219 -21.94 -3.15 15.76
CA GLN A 219 -21.00 -2.06 15.52
C GLN A 219 -19.60 -2.42 16.00
N GLY A 220 -19.47 -3.06 17.17
CA GLY A 220 -18.20 -3.56 17.70
C GLY A 220 -17.53 -4.58 16.77
N ILE A 221 -18.32 -5.45 16.14
CA ILE A 221 -17.84 -6.44 15.16
C ILE A 221 -17.29 -5.75 13.90
N SER A 222 -18.03 -4.81 13.32
CA SER A 222 -17.58 -4.06 12.14
C SER A 222 -16.30 -3.25 12.44
N GLU A 223 -16.25 -2.58 13.61
CA GLU A 223 -15.05 -1.88 14.06
C GLU A 223 -13.87 -2.81 14.29
N LEU A 224 -14.08 -4.00 14.87
CA LEU A 224 -13.03 -4.99 15.10
C LEU A 224 -12.45 -5.49 13.77
N LYS A 225 -13.31 -5.83 12.80
CA LYS A 225 -12.88 -6.23 11.45
C LYS A 225 -12.08 -5.12 10.77
N ARG A 226 -12.60 -3.88 10.81
CA ARG A 226 -11.93 -2.73 10.18
C ARG A 226 -10.59 -2.43 10.82
N ARG A 227 -10.48 -2.47 12.16
CA ARG A 227 -9.21 -2.30 12.88
C ARG A 227 -8.22 -3.41 12.52
N ALA A 228 -8.67 -4.66 12.44
CA ALA A 228 -7.82 -5.78 12.03
C ALA A 228 -7.33 -5.62 10.58
N ALA A 229 -8.19 -5.18 9.66
CA ALA A 229 -7.82 -4.86 8.30
C ALA A 229 -6.79 -3.71 8.25
N ASP A 230 -7.00 -2.62 8.99
CA ASP A 230 -6.05 -1.50 9.04
C ASP A 230 -4.69 -1.88 9.62
N GLN A 231 -4.65 -2.72 10.65
CA GLN A 231 -3.40 -3.25 11.19
C GLN A 231 -2.71 -4.19 10.19
N ASN A 232 -3.45 -5.08 9.54
CA ASN A 232 -2.93 -5.92 8.47
C ASN A 232 -2.41 -5.09 7.28
N ARG A 233 -3.06 -3.96 6.95
CA ARG A 233 -2.59 -3.00 5.93
C ARG A 233 -1.20 -2.46 6.27
N GLN A 234 -0.96 -2.10 7.53
CA GLN A 234 0.35 -1.64 8.00
C GLN A 234 1.40 -2.76 7.89
N ARG A 235 1.08 -3.98 8.33
CA ARG A 235 1.98 -5.15 8.22
C ARG A 235 2.30 -5.47 6.76
N MET A 236 1.29 -5.47 5.89
CA MET A 236 1.44 -5.70 4.45
C MET A 236 2.30 -4.62 3.77
N THR A 237 2.34 -3.39 4.30
CA THR A 237 3.22 -2.35 3.77
C THR A 237 4.69 -2.77 3.84
N SER A 238 5.13 -3.29 4.99
CA SER A 238 6.49 -3.83 5.14
C SER A 238 6.74 -5.05 4.25
N ARG A 239 5.74 -5.95 4.11
CA ARG A 239 5.85 -7.13 3.24
C ARG A 239 6.03 -6.74 1.78
N VAL A 240 5.21 -5.80 1.30
CA VAL A 240 5.27 -5.37 -0.10
C VAL A 240 6.56 -4.61 -0.38
N ASN A 241 7.08 -3.81 0.56
CA ASN A 241 8.36 -3.13 0.38
C ASN A 241 9.53 -4.12 0.18
N SER A 242 9.45 -5.32 0.77
CA SER A 242 10.46 -6.38 0.56
C SER A 242 10.44 -7.00 -0.85
N LEU A 243 9.34 -6.85 -1.60
CA LEU A 243 9.23 -7.34 -2.97
C LEU A 243 9.98 -6.47 -3.99
N GLY A 244 10.56 -5.35 -3.55
CA GLY A 244 11.34 -4.45 -4.43
C GLY A 244 10.47 -3.71 -5.45
N VAL A 245 9.16 -3.59 -5.20
CA VAL A 245 8.23 -2.92 -6.10
C VAL A 245 8.28 -1.41 -5.86
N ALA A 246 8.34 -0.62 -6.93
CA ALA A 246 8.27 0.82 -6.83
C ALA A 246 6.81 1.25 -6.58
N GLU A 247 6.54 1.83 -5.41
CA GLU A 247 5.28 2.51 -5.04
C GLU A 247 4.05 1.58 -4.95
N PRO A 248 4.02 0.64 -3.98
CA PRO A 248 2.84 -0.18 -3.76
C PRO A 248 1.68 0.61 -3.16
N SER A 249 0.46 0.28 -3.59
CA SER A 249 -0.77 0.84 -3.01
C SER A 249 -1.53 -0.24 -2.26
N ILE A 250 -1.76 -0.04 -0.97
CA ILE A 250 -2.48 -0.95 -0.09
C ILE A 250 -3.61 -0.17 0.56
N GLN A 251 -4.85 -0.57 0.30
CA GLN A 251 -6.06 0.13 0.75
C GLN A 251 -7.02 -0.85 1.41
N VAL A 252 -7.67 -0.43 2.49
CA VAL A 252 -8.79 -1.18 3.07
C VAL A 252 -10.06 -0.89 2.26
N VAL A 253 -10.80 -1.92 1.87
CA VAL A 253 -12.05 -1.81 1.12
C VAL A 253 -13.16 -2.53 1.90
N GLY A 254 -14.23 -1.80 2.24
CA GLY A 254 -15.25 -2.33 3.16
C GLY A 254 -14.71 -2.51 4.57
N ASP A 255 -15.15 -3.57 5.25
CA ASP A 255 -14.80 -3.81 6.67
C ASP A 255 -13.65 -4.81 6.85
N ASP A 256 -13.45 -5.73 5.91
CA ASP A 256 -12.56 -6.89 6.07
C ASP A 256 -11.66 -7.16 4.86
N ARG A 257 -11.60 -6.27 3.86
CA ARG A 257 -10.84 -6.52 2.62
C ARG A 257 -9.66 -5.57 2.45
N LEU A 258 -8.62 -6.08 1.81
CA LEU A 258 -7.40 -5.36 1.49
C LEU A 258 -7.16 -5.42 -0.02
N LEU A 259 -7.24 -4.26 -0.67
CA LEU A 259 -6.84 -4.08 -2.06
C LEU A 259 -5.36 -3.74 -2.12
N ILE A 260 -4.56 -4.65 -2.67
CA ILE A 260 -3.12 -4.49 -2.87
C ILE A 260 -2.84 -4.36 -4.37
N GLN A 261 -2.16 -3.30 -4.76
CA GLN A 261 -1.73 -3.06 -6.13
C GLN A 261 -0.21 -2.95 -6.16
N LEU A 262 0.40 -3.74 -7.04
CA LEU A 262 1.85 -3.81 -7.23
C LEU A 262 2.20 -3.40 -8.67
N PRO A 263 2.36 -2.10 -8.96
CA PRO A 263 2.71 -1.64 -10.30
C PRO A 263 4.12 -2.09 -10.68
N GLY A 264 4.29 -2.66 -11.87
CA GLY A 264 5.59 -3.06 -12.40
C GLY A 264 6.17 -4.35 -11.81
N ILE A 265 5.45 -5.05 -10.93
CA ILE A 265 5.87 -6.40 -10.50
C ILE A 265 5.78 -7.37 -11.69
N GLN A 266 6.81 -8.20 -11.86
CA GLN A 266 6.89 -9.17 -12.95
C GLN A 266 6.71 -10.61 -12.50
N ASP A 267 7.11 -10.93 -11.27
CA ASP A 267 6.96 -12.26 -10.68
C ASP A 267 5.72 -12.32 -9.80
N VAL A 268 4.62 -12.73 -10.42
CA VAL A 268 3.32 -12.91 -9.76
C VAL A 268 3.36 -14.02 -8.71
N ALA A 269 4.07 -15.11 -9.00
CA ALA A 269 4.13 -16.27 -8.11
C ALA A 269 4.82 -15.89 -6.79
N LYS A 270 5.98 -15.23 -6.88
CA LYS A 270 6.70 -14.73 -5.71
C LYS A 270 5.90 -13.68 -4.92
N ALA A 271 5.18 -12.80 -5.61
CA ALA A 271 4.31 -11.82 -4.96
C ALA A 271 3.15 -12.51 -4.22
N LYS A 272 2.51 -13.50 -4.85
CA LYS A 272 1.43 -14.29 -4.25
C LYS A 272 1.91 -15.07 -3.04
N GLU A 273 3.10 -15.68 -3.11
CA GLU A 273 3.70 -16.38 -2.00
C GLU A 273 3.95 -15.44 -0.82
N MET A 274 4.58 -14.28 -1.03
CA MET A 274 4.91 -13.34 0.05
C MET A 274 3.69 -12.62 0.66
N LEU A 275 2.65 -12.36 -0.14
CA LEU A 275 1.43 -11.70 0.33
C LEU A 275 0.41 -12.68 0.89
N GLY A 276 0.33 -13.88 0.32
CA GLY A 276 -0.53 -14.96 0.76
C GLY A 276 0.06 -15.79 1.90
N SER A 277 1.39 -15.74 2.14
CA SER A 277 2.01 -16.40 3.27
C SER A 277 1.56 -15.73 4.56
N THR A 278 0.48 -16.22 5.14
CA THR A 278 0.01 -15.99 6.51
C THR A 278 0.93 -16.59 7.57
N ALA A 279 2.13 -16.97 7.14
CA ALA A 279 3.14 -17.63 7.92
C ALA A 279 3.51 -16.80 9.14
N THR A 280 3.33 -17.39 10.31
CA THR A 280 3.86 -16.88 11.57
C THR A 280 4.77 -17.93 12.20
N LEU A 281 5.68 -17.48 13.06
CA LEU A 281 6.42 -18.39 13.92
C LEU A 281 5.77 -18.41 15.30
N GLU A 282 5.69 -19.61 15.87
CA GLU A 282 5.31 -19.84 17.25
C GLU A 282 6.45 -20.58 17.95
N PHE A 283 6.86 -20.09 19.12
CA PHE A 283 7.90 -20.72 19.93
C PHE A 283 7.27 -21.56 21.04
N TYR A 284 7.78 -22.77 21.23
CA TYR A 284 7.28 -23.71 22.22
C TYR A 284 8.42 -24.36 22.99
N ILE A 285 8.23 -24.59 24.29
CA ILE A 285 9.13 -25.44 25.06
C ILE A 285 8.85 -26.91 24.72
N VAL A 286 9.89 -27.68 24.46
CA VAL A 286 9.79 -29.11 24.22
C VAL A 286 9.41 -29.83 25.52
N ASP A 287 8.47 -30.75 25.43
CA ASP A 287 8.04 -31.57 26.54
C ASP A 287 8.83 -32.88 26.57
N GLU A 288 9.85 -32.92 27.42
CA GLU A 288 10.72 -34.09 27.61
C GLU A 288 10.10 -35.15 28.55
N GLN A 289 9.02 -34.82 29.26
CA GLN A 289 8.42 -35.72 30.26
C GLN A 289 7.32 -36.60 29.66
N GLY A 290 6.69 -36.14 28.57
CA GLY A 290 5.64 -36.90 27.91
C GLY A 290 6.16 -38.06 27.05
N ASP A 291 5.38 -39.14 26.99
CA ASP A 291 5.70 -40.33 26.19
C ASP A 291 5.40 -40.08 24.70
N LEU A 292 6.43 -39.70 23.95
CA LEU A 292 6.36 -39.47 22.50
C LEU A 292 5.91 -40.72 21.73
N ALA A 293 6.33 -41.91 22.15
CA ALA A 293 6.01 -43.16 21.46
C ALA A 293 4.53 -43.50 21.56
N GLN A 294 3.91 -43.25 22.73
CA GLN A 294 2.46 -43.38 22.88
C GLN A 294 1.70 -42.31 22.09
N ALA A 295 2.16 -41.06 22.08
CA ALA A 295 1.50 -39.97 21.39
C ALA A 295 1.39 -40.22 19.87
N VAL A 296 2.46 -40.76 19.26
CA VAL A 296 2.49 -41.12 17.84
C VAL A 296 1.58 -42.31 17.54
N ARG A 297 1.58 -43.35 18.39
CA ARG A 297 0.71 -44.53 18.19
C ARG A 297 -0.78 -44.21 18.29
N MET A 298 -1.17 -43.36 19.23
CA MET A 298 -2.57 -42.97 19.43
C MET A 298 -2.98 -41.78 18.55
N LYS A 299 -2.05 -41.19 17.77
CA LYS A 299 -2.22 -39.92 17.06
C LYS A 299 -2.82 -38.82 17.95
N ARG A 300 -2.48 -38.81 19.23
CA ARG A 300 -3.06 -37.91 20.24
C ARG A 300 -2.01 -37.54 21.28
N ALA A 301 -1.89 -36.24 21.56
CA ALA A 301 -0.96 -35.74 22.58
C ALA A 301 -1.49 -35.97 24.01
N PRO A 302 -0.62 -36.21 25.00
CA PRO A 302 -0.94 -36.17 26.42
C PRO A 302 -1.57 -34.83 26.84
N PHE A 303 -2.30 -34.84 27.96
CA PHE A 303 -2.91 -33.62 28.49
C PHE A 303 -1.83 -32.58 28.83
N GLY A 304 -1.98 -31.36 28.33
CA GLY A 304 -0.99 -30.28 28.50
C GLY A 304 0.12 -30.24 27.45
N SER A 305 0.17 -31.23 26.55
CA SER A 305 1.16 -31.33 25.48
C SER A 305 0.52 -31.24 24.09
N LYS A 306 1.34 -30.99 23.08
CA LYS A 306 0.99 -30.85 21.67
C LYS A 306 1.97 -31.71 20.86
N LEU A 307 1.44 -32.56 19.99
CA LEU A 307 2.25 -33.37 19.09
C LEU A 307 2.46 -32.58 17.80
N ALA A 308 3.71 -32.36 17.41
CA ALA A 308 4.08 -31.69 16.18
C ALA A 308 5.07 -32.55 15.38
N TYR A 309 5.23 -32.24 14.10
CA TYR A 309 6.14 -32.97 13.21
C TYR A 309 7.11 -32.00 12.54
N PHE A 310 8.36 -32.44 12.40
CA PHE A 310 9.35 -31.80 11.53
C PHE A 310 9.04 -32.08 10.05
N GLU A 311 9.68 -31.33 9.14
CA GLU A 311 9.56 -31.54 7.68
C GLU A 311 9.98 -32.95 7.23
N ASP A 312 10.90 -33.59 7.95
CA ASP A 312 11.35 -34.96 7.70
C ASP A 312 10.38 -36.03 8.23
N GLY A 313 9.26 -35.61 8.82
CA GLY A 313 8.25 -36.48 9.42
C GLY A 313 8.59 -36.97 10.83
N SER A 314 9.70 -36.53 11.41
CA SER A 314 10.03 -36.89 12.79
C SER A 314 9.08 -36.20 13.78
N PRO A 315 8.54 -36.92 14.78
CA PRO A 315 7.62 -36.35 15.75
C PRO A 315 8.35 -35.68 16.91
N ILE A 316 7.78 -34.60 17.45
CA ILE A 316 8.23 -33.93 18.66
C ILE A 316 7.05 -33.58 19.57
N LEU A 317 7.25 -33.71 20.87
CA LEU A 317 6.26 -33.33 21.86
C LEU A 317 6.59 -31.94 22.41
N LEU A 318 5.59 -31.07 22.41
CA LEU A 318 5.71 -29.67 22.82
C LEU A 318 4.73 -29.40 23.96
N LYS A 319 5.05 -28.45 24.85
CA LYS A 319 4.05 -27.95 25.79
C LYS A 319 2.95 -27.21 25.02
N ARG A 320 1.69 -27.28 25.49
CA ARG A 320 0.56 -26.67 24.75
C ARG A 320 0.56 -25.15 24.76
N LYS A 321 1.16 -24.52 25.78
CA LYS A 321 1.24 -23.06 25.90
C LYS A 321 2.30 -22.50 24.94
N VAL A 322 1.91 -21.53 24.10
CA VAL A 322 2.82 -20.77 23.25
C VAL A 322 3.69 -19.87 24.13
N VAL A 323 5.01 -19.91 23.92
CA VAL A 323 5.97 -19.08 24.66
C VAL A 323 5.98 -17.66 24.11
N LEU A 324 6.11 -17.55 22.79
CA LEU A 324 6.17 -16.29 22.07
C LEU A 324 5.61 -16.52 20.67
N SER A 325 4.86 -15.54 20.18
CA SER A 325 4.37 -15.50 18.80
C SER A 325 5.20 -14.50 17.97
N GLY A 326 5.26 -14.71 16.65
CA GLY A 326 5.96 -13.84 15.71
C GLY A 326 5.45 -12.40 15.64
N GLU A 327 4.36 -12.05 16.33
CA GLU A 327 3.86 -10.66 16.41
C GLU A 327 4.81 -9.71 17.15
N HIS A 328 5.62 -10.26 18.05
CA HIS A 328 6.61 -9.53 18.84
C HIS A 328 7.96 -9.35 18.13
N ILE A 329 8.09 -9.81 16.89
CA ILE A 329 9.33 -9.70 16.11
C ILE A 329 9.34 -8.35 15.38
N ILE A 330 10.37 -7.54 15.64
CA ILE A 330 10.58 -6.24 15.00
C ILE A 330 11.44 -6.39 13.75
N ASP A 331 12.54 -7.14 13.86
CA ASP A 331 13.50 -7.29 12.78
C ASP A 331 14.11 -8.70 12.80
N ALA A 332 14.56 -9.14 11.62
CA ALA A 332 15.32 -10.36 11.45
C ALA A 332 16.35 -10.19 10.33
N ALA A 333 17.59 -10.61 10.57
CA ALA A 333 18.68 -10.50 9.61
C ALA A 333 19.47 -11.81 9.51
N VAL A 334 19.95 -12.13 8.32
CA VAL A 334 20.82 -13.30 8.13
C VAL A 334 22.24 -12.94 8.54
N ASN A 335 22.83 -13.77 9.37
CA ASN A 335 24.23 -13.70 9.76
C ASN A 335 25.00 -14.90 9.18
N PRO A 336 25.61 -14.75 7.99
CA PRO A 336 26.34 -15.83 7.34
C PRO A 336 27.70 -16.13 8.00
N ALA A 337 28.16 -15.29 8.94
CA ALA A 337 29.47 -15.38 9.58
C ALA A 337 29.40 -15.82 11.05
N SER A 338 28.35 -16.53 11.46
CA SER A 338 28.27 -17.02 12.84
C SER A 338 29.25 -18.19 13.07
N GLN A 339 29.80 -18.30 14.29
CA GLN A 339 30.73 -19.37 14.67
C GLN A 339 30.12 -20.79 14.54
N GLN A 340 28.79 -20.89 14.44
CA GLN A 340 28.01 -22.13 14.42
C GLN A 340 27.34 -22.40 13.05
N GLY A 341 27.71 -21.64 12.01
CA GLY A 341 27.16 -21.74 10.65
C GLY A 341 26.27 -20.57 10.27
N ILE A 342 25.32 -20.77 9.35
CA ILE A 342 24.37 -19.73 8.96
C ILE A 342 23.31 -19.59 10.06
N ALA A 343 23.15 -18.37 10.59
CA ALA A 343 22.17 -18.05 11.62
C ALA A 343 21.25 -16.91 11.18
N VAL A 344 20.06 -16.82 11.79
CA VAL A 344 19.17 -15.67 11.65
C VAL A 344 19.10 -14.95 13.00
N ASP A 345 19.61 -13.72 13.03
CA ASP A 345 19.49 -12.80 14.16
C ASP A 345 18.05 -12.29 14.22
N VAL A 346 17.39 -12.40 15.36
CA VAL A 346 16.01 -11.94 15.58
C VAL A 346 15.99 -10.89 16.69
N VAL A 347 15.26 -9.80 16.44
CA VAL A 347 15.06 -8.71 17.40
C VAL A 347 13.58 -8.63 17.76
N LEU A 348 13.30 -8.64 19.07
CA LEU A 348 11.96 -8.56 19.64
C LEU A 348 11.62 -7.14 20.11
N ASP A 349 10.32 -6.88 20.26
CA ASP A 349 9.81 -5.73 20.98
C ASP A 349 10.02 -5.85 22.50
N SER A 350 9.74 -4.77 23.23
CA SER A 350 9.93 -4.74 24.69
C SER A 350 9.05 -5.76 25.43
N ALA A 351 7.83 -6.03 24.94
CA ALA A 351 6.89 -6.93 25.58
C ALA A 351 7.31 -8.39 25.38
N GLY A 352 7.61 -8.78 24.15
CA GLY A 352 8.15 -10.08 23.78
C GLY A 352 9.52 -10.34 24.39
N GLY A 353 10.39 -9.32 24.46
CA GLY A 353 11.69 -9.43 25.13
C GLY A 353 11.55 -9.72 26.64
N ALA A 354 10.57 -9.11 27.31
CA ALA A 354 10.29 -9.39 28.72
C ALA A 354 9.74 -10.81 28.93
N GLN A 355 8.80 -11.25 28.08
CA GLN A 355 8.27 -12.63 28.10
C GLN A 355 9.39 -13.65 27.86
N MET A 356 10.22 -13.42 26.85
CA MET A 356 11.34 -14.30 26.50
C MET A 356 12.39 -14.36 27.62
N ALA A 357 12.71 -13.22 28.25
CA ALA A 357 13.62 -13.17 29.39
C ALA A 357 13.12 -13.99 30.58
N GLN A 358 11.82 -14.00 30.85
CA GLN A 358 11.23 -14.82 31.90
C GLN A 358 11.29 -16.30 31.54
N VAL A 359 10.83 -16.67 30.35
CA VAL A 359 10.75 -18.09 29.94
C VAL A 359 12.14 -18.73 29.81
N THR A 360 13.11 -18.01 29.26
CA THR A 360 14.50 -18.52 29.14
C THR A 360 15.16 -18.70 30.50
N ARG A 361 14.86 -17.85 31.49
CA ARG A 361 15.35 -18.00 32.87
C ARG A 361 14.88 -19.30 33.52
N GLU A 362 13.61 -19.65 33.32
CA GLU A 362 12.99 -20.83 33.93
C GLU A 362 13.30 -22.14 33.16
N ASN A 363 13.77 -22.04 31.91
CA ASN A 363 13.96 -23.18 31.01
C ASN A 363 15.40 -23.27 30.45
N LEU A 364 16.39 -22.83 31.22
CA LEU A 364 17.81 -23.01 30.87
C LEU A 364 18.13 -24.49 30.59
N LYS A 365 18.93 -24.73 29.54
CA LYS A 365 19.34 -26.05 29.05
C LYS A 365 18.21 -26.94 28.53
N LYS A 366 16.96 -26.46 28.46
CA LYS A 366 15.86 -27.20 27.83
C LYS A 366 15.77 -26.86 26.34
N PRO A 367 15.25 -27.77 25.50
CA PRO A 367 15.04 -27.48 24.10
C PRO A 367 13.80 -26.60 23.89
N MET A 368 13.91 -25.70 22.92
CA MET A 368 12.84 -24.84 22.43
C MET A 368 12.64 -25.12 20.94
N ALA A 369 11.41 -25.44 20.57
CA ALA A 369 11.02 -25.66 19.18
C ALA A 369 10.46 -24.38 18.58
N THR A 370 10.80 -24.15 17.31
CA THR A 370 10.22 -23.11 16.47
C THR A 370 9.28 -23.77 15.48
N ILE A 371 7.99 -23.44 15.56
CA ILE A 371 6.97 -23.93 14.63
C ILE A 371 6.68 -22.84 13.61
N TYR A 372 6.73 -23.22 12.34
CA TYR A 372 6.18 -22.45 11.23
C TYR A 372 4.70 -22.81 11.09
N VAL A 373 3.85 -21.81 11.23
CA VAL A 373 2.41 -21.94 11.10
C VAL A 373 1.97 -21.24 9.84
N GLU A 374 1.46 -21.99 8.88
CA GLU A 374 0.88 -21.47 7.65
C GLU A 374 -0.64 -21.70 7.66
N TYR A 375 -1.38 -20.73 7.15
CA TYR A 375 -2.82 -20.84 6.98
C TYR A 375 -3.15 -20.97 5.50
N VAL A 376 -3.63 -22.15 5.09
CA VAL A 376 -3.92 -22.48 3.70
C VAL A 376 -5.43 -22.42 3.46
N PRO A 377 -5.92 -21.64 2.47
CA PRO A 377 -7.34 -21.65 2.12
C PRO A 377 -7.71 -22.98 1.46
N VAL A 378 -8.73 -23.64 1.99
CA VAL A 378 -9.31 -24.88 1.46
C VAL A 378 -10.78 -24.64 1.18
N THR A 379 -11.16 -24.75 -0.08
CA THR A 379 -12.57 -24.69 -0.48
C THR A 379 -13.21 -26.04 -0.19
N LYS A 380 -14.11 -26.07 0.80
CA LYS A 380 -14.95 -27.23 1.11
C LYS A 380 -16.39 -26.91 0.70
N ASN A 381 -17.12 -27.91 0.23
CA ASN A 381 -18.54 -27.75 0.04
C ASN A 381 -19.22 -27.84 1.41
N ASP A 382 -20.05 -26.85 1.74
CA ASP A 382 -20.88 -26.86 2.93
C ASP A 382 -21.93 -28.00 2.86
N GLU A 383 -22.63 -28.29 3.95
CA GLU A 383 -23.69 -29.30 4.02
C GLU A 383 -24.80 -29.07 2.96
N ASN A 384 -24.93 -27.83 2.49
CA ASN A 384 -25.87 -27.39 1.45
C ASN A 384 -25.29 -27.39 0.02
N GLY A 385 -24.06 -27.89 -0.18
CA GLY A 385 -23.42 -27.99 -1.51
C GLY A 385 -22.84 -26.69 -2.07
N ASN A 386 -22.83 -25.60 -1.30
CA ASN A 386 -22.20 -24.34 -1.68
C ASN A 386 -20.69 -24.36 -1.35
N PRO A 387 -19.81 -23.90 -2.25
CA PRO A 387 -18.38 -23.82 -1.96
C PRO A 387 -18.12 -22.74 -0.90
N VAL A 388 -17.68 -23.16 0.29
CA VAL A 388 -17.22 -22.27 1.37
C VAL A 388 -15.71 -22.41 1.48
N THR A 389 -15.00 -21.29 1.36
CA THR A 389 -13.55 -21.26 1.56
C THR A 389 -13.28 -21.08 3.04
N THR A 390 -12.75 -22.13 3.67
CA THR A 390 -12.29 -22.12 5.06
C THR A 390 -10.77 -22.18 5.06
N VAL A 391 -10.14 -21.75 6.13
CA VAL A 391 -8.69 -21.73 6.26
C VAL A 391 -8.25 -22.90 7.15
N GLU A 392 -7.34 -23.75 6.66
CA GLU A 392 -6.73 -24.83 7.44
C GLU A 392 -5.35 -24.40 7.96
N LYS A 393 -5.07 -24.70 9.24
CA LYS A 393 -3.79 -24.42 9.90
C LYS A 393 -2.82 -25.57 9.63
N HIS A 394 -1.76 -25.31 8.90
CA HIS A 394 -0.63 -26.21 8.69
C HIS A 394 0.53 -25.80 9.61
N GLU A 395 0.99 -26.75 10.42
CA GLU A 395 2.05 -26.51 11.39
C GLU A 395 3.24 -27.42 11.07
N THR A 396 4.43 -26.85 11.00
CA THR A 396 5.65 -27.60 10.70
C THR A 396 6.79 -27.11 11.59
N VAL A 397 7.48 -28.03 12.23
CA VAL A 397 8.61 -27.67 13.11
C VAL A 397 9.81 -27.36 12.22
N VAL A 398 10.31 -26.12 12.31
CA VAL A 398 11.46 -25.64 11.53
C VAL A 398 12.76 -26.10 12.17
N ASN A 399 12.84 -25.98 13.50
CA ASN A 399 14.05 -26.24 14.26
C ASN A 399 13.71 -26.50 15.73
N SER A 400 14.56 -27.29 16.39
CA SER A 400 14.61 -27.42 17.85
C SER A 400 16.03 -27.11 18.29
N ALA A 401 16.18 -26.09 19.14
CA ALA A 401 17.46 -25.64 19.65
C ALA A 401 17.45 -25.56 21.18
N THR A 402 18.59 -25.85 21.81
CA THR A 402 18.72 -25.78 23.27
C THR A 402 18.94 -24.35 23.74
N ILE A 403 18.22 -23.92 24.77
CA ILE A 403 18.42 -22.62 25.41
C ILE A 403 19.75 -22.63 26.17
N GLN A 404 20.79 -21.98 25.61
CA GLN A 404 22.14 -21.96 26.19
C GLN A 404 22.34 -20.89 27.27
N SER A 405 21.66 -19.75 27.14
CA SER A 405 21.77 -18.62 28.06
C SER A 405 20.42 -17.89 28.17
N GLN A 406 20.29 -17.05 29.20
CA GLN A 406 19.14 -16.16 29.31
C GLN A 406 19.29 -15.03 28.28
N PHE A 407 18.27 -14.87 27.43
CA PHE A 407 18.20 -13.78 26.46
C PHE A 407 16.84 -13.09 26.54
N ALA A 408 16.83 -11.79 26.22
CA ALA A 408 15.65 -10.95 26.27
C ALA A 408 15.21 -10.57 24.85
N ASP A 409 15.68 -9.43 24.36
CA ASP A 409 15.29 -8.81 23.11
C ASP A 409 15.97 -9.38 21.86
N ARG A 410 17.13 -10.02 21.99
CA ARG A 410 17.92 -10.54 20.86
C ARG A 410 18.28 -11.99 21.04
N PHE A 411 18.07 -12.78 19.99
CA PHE A 411 18.51 -14.17 19.93
C PHE A 411 18.81 -14.60 18.49
N GLN A 412 19.49 -15.75 18.36
CA GLN A 412 19.89 -16.32 17.08
C GLN A 412 19.18 -17.64 16.84
N ILE A 413 18.62 -17.82 15.65
CA ILE A 413 18.11 -19.10 15.17
C ILE A 413 19.21 -19.78 14.35
N THR A 414 19.83 -20.81 14.90
CA THR A 414 20.89 -21.60 14.26
C THR A 414 20.33 -22.81 13.49
N GLY A 415 21.12 -23.37 12.57
CA GLY A 415 20.75 -24.60 11.85
C GLY A 415 19.81 -24.37 10.65
N VAL A 416 19.73 -23.14 10.16
CA VAL A 416 18.92 -22.78 8.98
C VAL A 416 19.80 -22.80 7.73
N THR A 417 20.10 -23.99 7.22
CA THR A 417 20.86 -24.20 5.97
C THR A 417 19.95 -24.76 4.88
N PRO A 418 20.10 -24.36 3.59
CA PRO A 418 21.12 -23.47 2.99
C PRO A 418 20.82 -21.95 3.15
N LEU A 419 21.74 -21.07 2.70
CA LEU A 419 21.65 -19.60 2.85
C LEU A 419 20.32 -19.02 2.33
N SER A 420 19.79 -19.54 1.23
CA SER A 420 18.50 -19.14 0.67
C SER A 420 17.34 -19.36 1.64
N ARG A 421 17.39 -20.45 2.42
CA ARG A 421 16.40 -20.75 3.46
C ARG A 421 16.47 -19.76 4.61
N ALA A 422 17.68 -19.37 5.03
CA ALA A 422 17.88 -18.35 6.04
C ALA A 422 17.40 -16.96 5.57
N GLN A 423 17.65 -16.60 4.31
CA GLN A 423 17.14 -15.36 3.71
C GLN A 423 15.61 -15.35 3.63
N LYS A 424 15.00 -16.47 3.23
CA LYS A 424 13.54 -16.62 3.23
C LYS A 424 12.96 -16.48 4.63
N LEU A 425 13.52 -17.20 5.60
CA LEU A 425 13.09 -17.12 7.00
C LEU A 425 13.21 -15.69 7.56
N ALA A 426 14.35 -15.03 7.36
CA ALA A 426 14.56 -13.66 7.80
C ALA A 426 13.58 -12.68 7.14
N ALA A 427 13.28 -12.86 5.85
CA ALA A 427 12.29 -12.05 5.14
C ALA A 427 10.87 -12.27 5.70
N THR A 428 10.46 -13.52 5.94
CA THR A 428 9.16 -13.85 6.55
C THR A 428 9.05 -13.31 7.98
N LEU A 429 10.14 -13.36 8.76
CA LEU A 429 10.18 -12.83 10.12
C LEU A 429 10.07 -11.31 10.16
N ARG A 430 10.84 -10.62 9.30
CA ARG A 430 10.80 -9.16 9.18
C ARG A 430 9.46 -8.66 8.62
N ALA A 431 8.81 -9.47 7.80
CA ALA A 431 7.47 -9.23 7.30
C ALA A 431 6.40 -9.18 8.42
N GLY A 432 6.71 -9.73 9.60
CA GLY A 432 5.84 -9.76 10.79
C GLY A 432 4.62 -10.66 10.62
N SER A 433 3.99 -11.07 11.72
CA SER A 433 2.73 -11.80 11.67
C SER A 433 1.56 -10.86 11.29
N LEU A 434 0.55 -11.43 10.64
CA LEU A 434 -0.73 -10.75 10.42
C LEU A 434 -1.59 -10.91 11.68
N VAL A 435 -2.38 -9.88 11.98
CA VAL A 435 -3.34 -9.86 13.11
C VAL A 435 -4.34 -10.99 12.96
N ALA A 436 -4.82 -11.19 11.73
CA ALA A 436 -5.61 -12.35 11.33
C ALA A 436 -5.16 -12.80 9.93
N PRO A 437 -5.26 -14.11 9.62
CA PRO A 437 -4.98 -14.63 8.30
C PRO A 437 -5.77 -13.90 7.23
N VAL A 438 -5.18 -13.80 6.03
CA VAL A 438 -5.84 -13.27 4.86
C VAL A 438 -5.73 -14.26 3.72
N TYR A 439 -6.75 -14.33 2.88
CA TYR A 439 -6.73 -15.13 1.66
C TYR A 439 -7.15 -14.29 0.47
N ILE A 440 -6.64 -14.65 -0.71
CA ILE A 440 -6.91 -13.92 -1.96
C ILE A 440 -8.29 -14.33 -2.47
N ILE A 441 -9.19 -13.38 -2.63
CA ILE A 441 -10.52 -13.58 -3.22
C ILE A 441 -10.59 -13.15 -4.68
N GLU A 442 -9.72 -12.23 -5.10
CA GLU A 442 -9.64 -11.76 -6.48
C GLU A 442 -8.20 -11.47 -6.87
N GLU A 443 -7.84 -11.85 -8.09
CA GLU A 443 -6.53 -11.60 -8.70
C GLU A 443 -6.73 -11.01 -10.10
N ARG A 444 -6.15 -9.83 -10.35
CA ARG A 444 -6.15 -9.20 -11.68
C ARG A 444 -4.74 -8.84 -12.10
N THR A 445 -4.31 -9.37 -13.24
CA THR A 445 -2.98 -9.11 -13.80
C THR A 445 -3.11 -8.30 -15.08
N ILE A 446 -2.37 -7.20 -15.17
CA ILE A 446 -2.30 -6.35 -16.36
C ILE A 446 -0.88 -6.44 -16.90
N GLY A 447 -0.74 -6.95 -18.12
CA GLY A 447 0.56 -7.02 -18.79
C GLY A 447 1.12 -5.62 -19.12
N PRO A 448 2.45 -5.40 -19.05
CA PRO A 448 3.07 -4.12 -19.38
C PRO A 448 2.71 -3.58 -20.77
N ASN A 449 2.54 -4.47 -21.76
CA ASN A 449 2.18 -4.10 -23.13
C ASN A 449 0.74 -3.56 -23.24
N ALA A 450 -0.19 -4.11 -22.44
CA ALA A 450 -1.54 -3.57 -22.36
C ALA A 450 -1.52 -2.17 -21.71
N GLY A 451 -0.72 -1.99 -20.66
CA GLY A 451 -0.52 -0.68 -20.02
C GLY A 451 0.06 0.37 -20.97
N LYS A 452 1.12 0.03 -21.71
CA LYS A 452 1.71 0.92 -22.74
C LYS A 452 0.70 1.31 -23.81
N LYS A 453 -0.07 0.34 -24.34
CA LYS A 453 -1.13 0.61 -25.32
C LYS A 453 -2.20 1.57 -24.77
N ASN A 454 -2.58 1.40 -23.50
CA ASN A 454 -3.52 2.29 -22.84
C ASN A 454 -2.96 3.71 -22.68
N ILE A 455 -1.66 3.85 -22.37
CA ILE A 455 -0.98 5.15 -22.34
C ILE A 455 -1.03 5.80 -23.73
N ASP A 456 -0.59 5.09 -24.77
CA ASP A 456 -0.52 5.63 -26.13
C ASP A 456 -1.90 6.07 -26.64
N GLN A 457 -2.93 5.25 -26.40
CA GLN A 457 -4.31 5.59 -26.76
C GLN A 457 -4.86 6.77 -25.94
N GLY A 458 -4.61 6.80 -24.63
CA GLY A 458 -5.04 7.88 -23.75
C GLY A 458 -4.39 9.22 -24.09
N VAL A 459 -3.08 9.23 -24.35
CA VAL A 459 -2.33 10.42 -24.78
C VAL A 459 -2.82 10.89 -26.15
N ASN A 460 -2.98 9.99 -27.12
CA ASN A 460 -3.49 10.35 -28.45
C ASN A 460 -4.92 10.92 -28.40
N ALA A 461 -5.82 10.32 -27.60
CA ALA A 461 -7.16 10.83 -27.40
C ALA A 461 -7.15 12.22 -26.74
N SER A 462 -6.27 12.43 -25.75
CA SER A 462 -6.11 13.72 -25.06
C SER A 462 -5.60 14.80 -26.01
N LEU A 463 -4.62 14.48 -26.86
CA LEU A 463 -4.06 15.40 -27.85
C LEU A 463 -5.09 15.77 -28.92
N LEU A 464 -5.85 14.79 -29.43
CA LEU A 464 -6.94 15.05 -30.39
C LEU A 464 -8.04 15.91 -29.77
N GLY A 465 -8.46 15.60 -28.54
CA GLY A 465 -9.44 16.41 -27.80
C GLY A 465 -8.97 17.84 -27.58
N LEU A 466 -7.73 18.03 -27.14
CA LEU A 466 -7.11 19.35 -26.99
C LEU A 466 -7.06 20.09 -28.33
N ALA A 467 -6.70 19.42 -29.43
CA ALA A 467 -6.65 20.03 -30.75
C ALA A 467 -8.03 20.54 -31.19
N PHE A 468 -9.09 19.74 -31.02
CA PHE A 468 -10.45 20.17 -31.33
C PHE A 468 -10.90 21.37 -30.49
N ILE A 469 -10.61 21.37 -29.18
CA ILE A 469 -10.93 22.48 -28.28
C ILE A 469 -10.19 23.76 -28.73
N VAL A 470 -8.89 23.66 -29.02
CA VAL A 470 -8.06 24.79 -29.47
C VAL A 470 -8.58 25.37 -30.78
N ILE A 471 -8.88 24.51 -31.75
CA ILE A 471 -9.42 24.92 -33.06
C ILE A 471 -10.77 25.60 -32.89
N PHE A 472 -11.68 25.02 -32.09
CA PHE A 472 -12.99 25.60 -31.82
C PHE A 472 -12.86 27.00 -31.20
N MET A 473 -12.01 27.15 -30.17
CA MET A 473 -11.79 28.43 -29.51
C MET A 473 -11.21 29.49 -30.45
N LEU A 474 -10.27 29.11 -31.33
CA LEU A 474 -9.69 30.03 -32.31
C LEU A 474 -10.71 30.46 -33.37
N ILE A 475 -11.57 29.56 -33.84
CA ILE A 475 -12.57 29.87 -34.87
C ILE A 475 -13.67 30.74 -34.27
N TYR A 476 -14.24 30.35 -33.13
CA TYR A 476 -15.41 31.02 -32.56
C TYR A 476 -15.05 32.34 -31.86
N TYR A 477 -14.00 32.37 -31.03
CA TYR A 477 -13.65 33.54 -30.19
C TYR A 477 -12.41 34.32 -30.69
N ARG A 478 -11.80 33.91 -31.81
CA ARG A 478 -10.69 34.60 -32.48
C ARG A 478 -9.56 34.98 -31.52
N LYS A 479 -9.40 36.28 -31.21
CA LYS A 479 -8.33 36.79 -30.34
C LYS A 479 -8.53 36.42 -28.87
N LEU A 480 -9.76 36.40 -28.38
CA LEU A 480 -10.05 35.94 -27.01
C LEU A 480 -9.84 34.43 -26.92
N GLY A 481 -10.16 33.69 -27.98
CA GLY A 481 -9.84 32.27 -28.13
C GLY A 481 -8.34 31.98 -27.98
N LEU A 482 -7.47 32.82 -28.55
CA LEU A 482 -6.01 32.68 -28.38
C LEU A 482 -5.58 32.82 -26.92
N TYR A 483 -6.17 33.73 -26.15
CA TYR A 483 -5.84 33.92 -24.73
C TYR A 483 -6.34 32.76 -23.88
N ALA A 484 -7.55 32.25 -24.16
CA ALA A 484 -8.06 31.04 -23.52
C ALA A 484 -7.14 29.84 -23.78
N ASN A 485 -6.65 29.68 -25.02
CA ASN A 485 -5.73 28.59 -25.36
C ASN A 485 -4.38 28.73 -24.66
N LEU A 486 -3.85 29.95 -24.51
CA LEU A 486 -2.62 30.18 -23.75
C LEU A 486 -2.82 29.83 -22.27
N ALA A 487 -3.96 30.22 -21.68
CA ALA A 487 -4.30 29.84 -20.31
C ALA A 487 -4.53 28.34 -20.14
N LEU A 488 -5.09 27.66 -21.15
CA LEU A 488 -5.25 26.20 -21.17
C LEU A 488 -3.90 25.47 -21.14
N VAL A 489 -2.91 25.96 -21.88
CA VAL A 489 -1.54 25.40 -21.83
C VAL A 489 -0.93 25.61 -20.44
N VAL A 490 -1.08 26.81 -19.86
CA VAL A 490 -0.63 27.07 -18.48
C VAL A 490 -1.35 26.15 -17.49
N ASN A 491 -2.65 25.91 -17.67
CA ASN A 491 -3.44 25.01 -16.83
C ASN A 491 -2.88 23.58 -16.86
N LEU A 492 -2.62 23.05 -18.06
CA LEU A 492 -2.03 21.72 -18.22
C LEU A 492 -0.66 21.61 -17.55
N VAL A 493 0.21 22.61 -17.71
CA VAL A 493 1.53 22.64 -17.07
C VAL A 493 1.40 22.64 -15.54
N LEU A 494 0.50 23.45 -14.98
CA LEU A 494 0.27 23.52 -13.54
C LEU A 494 -0.34 22.23 -12.98
N LEU A 495 -1.25 21.59 -13.72
CA LEU A 495 -1.83 20.30 -13.35
C LEU A 495 -0.74 19.23 -13.25
N LEU A 496 0.10 19.10 -14.27
CA LEU A 496 1.21 18.13 -14.29
C LEU A 496 2.25 18.42 -13.19
N ALA A 497 2.51 19.70 -12.91
CA ALA A 497 3.38 20.12 -11.82
C ALA A 497 2.84 19.72 -10.45
N LEU A 498 1.56 19.96 -10.18
CA LEU A 498 0.92 19.59 -8.91
C LEU A 498 0.86 18.07 -8.73
N MET A 499 0.58 17.31 -9.79
CA MET A 499 0.60 15.86 -9.73
C MET A 499 1.99 15.32 -9.37
N SER A 500 3.05 15.88 -9.97
CA SER A 500 4.44 15.53 -9.64
C SER A 500 4.81 15.95 -8.20
N LEU A 501 4.45 17.17 -7.78
CA LEU A 501 4.76 17.70 -6.45
C LEU A 501 4.13 16.87 -5.32
N LEU A 502 2.89 16.40 -5.52
CA LEU A 502 2.16 15.61 -4.54
C LEU A 502 2.46 14.10 -4.63
N GLY A 503 3.30 13.68 -5.57
CA GLY A 503 3.56 12.25 -5.84
C GLY A 503 2.30 11.49 -6.25
N ALA A 504 1.33 12.17 -6.87
CA ALA A 504 0.06 11.59 -7.26
C ALA A 504 0.25 10.53 -8.36
N THR A 505 -0.50 9.43 -8.24
CA THR A 505 -0.46 8.32 -9.20
C THR A 505 -1.44 8.57 -10.35
N LEU A 506 -0.92 8.72 -11.57
CA LEU A 506 -1.69 8.80 -12.80
C LEU A 506 -2.20 7.40 -13.19
N THR A 507 -3.52 7.25 -13.30
CA THR A 507 -4.19 6.02 -13.74
C THR A 507 -4.87 6.24 -15.10
N LEU A 508 -5.39 5.19 -15.73
CA LEU A 508 -6.15 5.34 -16.98
C LEU A 508 -7.41 6.23 -16.77
N PRO A 509 -8.25 6.03 -15.72
CA PRO A 509 -9.26 7.00 -15.35
C PRO A 509 -8.68 8.39 -15.06
N GLY A 510 -7.50 8.48 -14.43
CA GLY A 510 -6.79 9.74 -14.22
C GLY A 510 -6.58 10.53 -15.52
N ILE A 511 -6.14 9.87 -16.59
CA ILE A 511 -6.01 10.51 -17.93
C ILE A 511 -7.36 11.03 -18.40
N ALA A 512 -8.45 10.28 -18.24
CA ALA A 512 -9.80 10.77 -18.55
C ALA A 512 -10.18 11.99 -17.71
N GLY A 513 -9.73 12.06 -16.45
CA GLY A 513 -9.85 13.24 -15.59
C GLY A 513 -9.09 14.46 -16.13
N ILE A 514 -7.89 14.27 -16.69
CA ILE A 514 -7.16 15.36 -17.38
C ILE A 514 -7.97 15.86 -18.58
N VAL A 515 -8.52 14.96 -19.41
CA VAL A 515 -9.35 15.34 -20.56
C VAL A 515 -10.61 16.09 -20.13
N LEU A 516 -11.30 15.58 -19.11
CA LEU A 516 -12.51 16.20 -18.56
C LEU A 516 -12.23 17.61 -18.02
N THR A 517 -11.16 17.76 -17.24
CA THR A 517 -10.74 19.05 -16.67
C THR A 517 -10.31 20.04 -17.75
N LEU A 518 -9.67 19.59 -18.83
CA LEU A 518 -9.38 20.44 -19.99
C LEU A 518 -10.66 20.99 -20.65
N GLY A 519 -11.69 20.15 -20.81
CA GLY A 519 -12.98 20.58 -21.34
C GLY A 519 -13.65 21.63 -20.44
N MET A 520 -13.70 21.36 -19.14
CA MET A 520 -14.26 22.29 -18.13
C MET A 520 -13.46 23.61 -18.05
N ALA A 521 -12.14 23.56 -18.26
CA ALA A 521 -11.30 24.75 -18.23
C ALA A 521 -11.63 25.74 -19.34
N VAL A 522 -12.10 25.25 -20.48
CA VAL A 522 -12.56 26.11 -21.57
C VAL A 522 -13.95 26.65 -21.32
N ASP A 523 -14.84 25.87 -20.71
CA ASP A 523 -16.20 26.32 -20.36
C ASP A 523 -16.20 27.57 -19.46
N ALA A 524 -15.32 27.62 -18.47
CA ALA A 524 -15.15 28.81 -17.63
C ALA A 524 -14.76 30.07 -18.44
N ASN A 525 -13.91 29.90 -19.47
CA ASN A 525 -13.52 31.00 -20.34
C ASN A 525 -14.64 31.41 -21.31
N VAL A 526 -15.41 30.44 -21.81
CA VAL A 526 -16.61 30.68 -22.62
C VAL A 526 -17.63 31.53 -21.86
N LEU A 527 -17.92 31.17 -20.61
CA LEU A 527 -18.87 31.90 -19.77
C LEU A 527 -18.45 33.36 -19.54
N ILE A 528 -17.16 33.59 -19.31
CA ILE A 528 -16.60 34.95 -19.21
C ILE A 528 -16.77 35.70 -20.54
N TYR A 529 -16.43 35.07 -21.67
CA TYR A 529 -16.45 35.74 -22.97
C TYR A 529 -17.85 36.06 -23.46
N GLU A 530 -18.80 35.15 -23.27
CA GLU A 530 -20.21 35.42 -23.58
C GLU A 530 -20.77 36.51 -22.66
N ARG A 531 -20.43 36.51 -21.36
CA ARG A 531 -20.83 37.64 -20.50
C ARG A 531 -20.24 38.96 -20.96
N ILE A 532 -18.97 38.99 -21.37
CA ILE A 532 -18.37 40.20 -21.96
C ILE A 532 -19.09 40.60 -23.25
N ARG A 533 -19.49 39.63 -24.07
CA ARG A 533 -20.21 39.85 -25.34
C ARG A 533 -21.60 40.46 -25.14
N GLU A 534 -22.32 40.00 -24.11
CA GLU A 534 -23.61 40.56 -23.70
C GLU A 534 -23.45 42.03 -23.29
N GLU A 535 -22.51 42.34 -22.41
CA GLU A 535 -22.30 43.71 -21.91
C GLU A 535 -21.83 44.66 -23.04
N VAL A 536 -21.07 44.15 -24.02
CA VAL A 536 -20.68 44.94 -25.22
C VAL A 536 -21.86 45.18 -26.16
N HIS A 537 -22.79 44.22 -26.28
CA HIS A 537 -24.02 44.40 -27.05
C HIS A 537 -24.92 45.48 -26.46
N GLU A 538 -24.95 45.60 -25.13
CA GLU A 538 -25.64 46.66 -24.38
C GLU A 538 -24.90 48.03 -24.45
N HIS A 539 -23.95 48.19 -25.37
CA HIS A 539 -23.19 49.41 -25.62
C HIS A 539 -22.36 49.93 -24.43
N ILE A 540 -22.01 49.05 -23.48
CA ILE A 540 -21.11 49.40 -22.37
C ILE A 540 -19.69 49.54 -22.89
N GLU A 541 -18.94 50.52 -22.36
CA GLU A 541 -17.54 50.73 -22.70
C GLU A 541 -16.72 49.44 -22.48
N ILE A 542 -15.87 49.07 -23.44
CA ILE A 542 -15.12 47.80 -23.43
C ILE A 542 -14.35 47.55 -22.13
N HIS A 543 -13.75 48.59 -21.54
CA HIS A 543 -13.05 48.46 -20.25
C HIS A 543 -13.99 48.07 -19.10
N GLN A 544 -15.19 48.63 -19.09
CA GLN A 544 -16.21 48.35 -18.09
C GLN A 544 -16.88 47.00 -18.37
N ALA A 545 -17.19 46.68 -19.64
CA ALA A 545 -17.76 45.40 -20.05
C ALA A 545 -16.85 44.21 -19.66
N VAL A 546 -15.53 44.32 -19.86
CA VAL A 546 -14.59 43.27 -19.42
C VAL A 546 -14.62 43.12 -17.89
N ARG A 547 -14.62 44.21 -17.14
CA ARG A 547 -14.65 44.15 -15.67
C ARG A 547 -15.95 43.53 -15.15
N MET A 548 -17.09 43.94 -15.72
CA MET A 548 -18.41 43.39 -15.38
C MET A 548 -18.51 41.92 -15.77
N GLY A 549 -18.01 41.54 -16.96
CA GLY A 549 -17.95 40.16 -17.40
C GLY A 549 -17.20 39.25 -16.43
N PHE A 550 -15.99 39.63 -16.02
CA PHE A 550 -15.23 38.86 -15.03
C PHE A 550 -15.87 38.87 -13.63
N ALA A 551 -16.52 39.96 -13.21
CA ALA A 551 -17.14 40.06 -11.89
C ALA A 551 -18.41 39.20 -11.80
N ASN A 552 -19.27 39.26 -12.83
CA ASN A 552 -20.54 38.56 -12.88
C ASN A 552 -20.38 37.07 -13.20
N ALA A 553 -19.40 36.70 -14.02
CA ALA A 553 -19.10 35.29 -14.32
C ALA A 553 -18.45 34.56 -13.13
N LEU A 554 -17.81 35.28 -12.21
CA LEU A 554 -17.02 34.68 -11.12
C LEU A 554 -17.88 33.78 -10.22
N SER A 555 -19.08 34.21 -9.81
CA SER A 555 -19.94 33.42 -8.94
C SER A 555 -20.32 32.11 -9.61
N THR A 556 -20.76 32.15 -10.88
CA THR A 556 -21.16 30.96 -11.62
C THR A 556 -20.00 29.98 -11.82
N ILE A 557 -18.79 30.48 -12.09
CA ILE A 557 -17.60 29.64 -12.24
C ILE A 557 -17.21 29.00 -10.90
N VAL A 558 -17.27 29.76 -9.82
CA VAL A 558 -16.97 29.26 -8.48
C VAL A 558 -17.99 28.20 -8.07
N ASP A 559 -19.29 28.44 -8.28
CA ASP A 559 -20.36 27.51 -7.92
C ASP A 559 -20.26 26.18 -8.69
N ALA A 560 -20.00 26.24 -10.01
CA ALA A 560 -19.83 25.06 -10.85
C ALA A 560 -18.60 24.21 -10.42
N ASN A 561 -17.47 24.88 -10.17
CA ASN A 561 -16.24 24.22 -9.75
C ASN A 561 -16.33 23.66 -8.32
N ILE A 562 -16.93 24.38 -7.37
CA ILE A 562 -17.13 23.90 -6.00
C ILE A 562 -18.02 22.65 -6.01
N THR A 563 -19.10 22.65 -6.78
CA THR A 563 -19.99 21.49 -6.87
C THR A 563 -19.23 20.25 -7.39
N THR A 564 -18.39 20.42 -8.40
CA THR A 564 -17.59 19.33 -8.95
C THR A 564 -16.46 18.92 -7.99
N LEU A 565 -15.89 19.87 -7.24
CA LEU A 565 -14.89 19.60 -6.21
C LEU A 565 -15.48 18.77 -5.07
N ILE A 566 -16.72 19.03 -4.64
CA ILE A 566 -17.42 18.21 -3.64
C ILE A 566 -17.54 16.77 -4.14
N VAL A 567 -17.95 16.55 -5.39
CA VAL A 567 -18.01 15.21 -5.99
C VAL A 567 -16.64 14.56 -6.01
N ALA A 568 -15.59 15.30 -6.40
CA ALA A 568 -14.23 14.79 -6.42
C ALA A 568 -13.73 14.39 -5.01
N VAL A 569 -14.04 15.18 -3.98
CA VAL A 569 -13.70 14.86 -2.58
C VAL A 569 -14.44 13.60 -2.10
N LEU A 570 -15.72 13.45 -2.44
CA LEU A 570 -16.48 12.24 -2.12
C LEU A 570 -15.88 11.01 -2.82
N LEU A 571 -15.54 11.12 -4.11
CA LEU A 571 -14.85 10.06 -4.86
C LEU A 571 -13.46 9.75 -4.28
N PHE A 572 -12.75 10.73 -3.73
CA PHE A 572 -11.46 10.51 -3.08
C PHE A 572 -11.60 9.81 -1.72
N SER A 573 -12.65 10.14 -0.96
CA SER A 573 -12.92 9.57 0.37
C SER A 573 -13.45 8.15 0.31
N PHE A 574 -14.37 7.87 -0.63
CA PHE A 574 -15.06 6.57 -0.73
C PHE A 574 -14.58 5.70 -1.90
N GLY A 575 -13.90 6.27 -2.89
CA GLY A 575 -13.39 5.52 -4.04
C GLY A 575 -12.14 4.70 -3.69
N ALA A 576 -12.02 3.54 -4.31
CA ALA A 576 -10.85 2.67 -4.20
C ALA A 576 -10.04 2.64 -5.51
N GLY A 577 -8.73 2.42 -5.38
CA GLY A 577 -7.84 2.17 -6.52
C GLY A 577 -7.92 3.24 -7.62
N PRO A 578 -8.29 2.90 -8.88
CA PRO A 578 -8.29 3.85 -10.00
C PRO A 578 -9.24 5.05 -9.85
N ILE A 579 -10.37 4.89 -9.15
CA ILE A 579 -11.36 5.97 -8.92
C ILE A 579 -10.74 7.08 -8.07
N LYS A 580 -9.94 6.70 -7.07
CA LYS A 580 -9.22 7.66 -6.22
C LYS A 580 -8.20 8.47 -7.03
N GLY A 581 -7.50 7.82 -7.97
CA GLY A 581 -6.59 8.50 -8.89
C GLY A 581 -7.30 9.50 -9.82
N PHE A 582 -8.47 9.14 -10.33
CA PHE A 582 -9.35 10.05 -11.08
C PHE A 582 -9.77 11.25 -10.22
N ALA A 583 -10.20 11.01 -8.97
CA ALA A 583 -10.63 12.04 -8.04
C ALA A 583 -9.53 13.05 -7.70
N VAL A 584 -8.29 12.59 -7.51
CA VAL A 584 -7.12 13.47 -7.29
C VAL A 584 -6.88 14.34 -8.52
N THR A 585 -6.88 13.73 -9.71
CA THR A 585 -6.64 14.45 -10.96
C THR A 585 -7.72 15.50 -11.23
N LEU A 586 -8.99 15.15 -11.00
CA LEU A 586 -10.13 16.05 -11.12
C LEU A 586 -10.04 17.20 -10.11
N SER A 587 -9.77 16.91 -8.83
CA SER A 587 -9.61 17.93 -7.78
C SER A 587 -8.51 18.94 -8.10
N LEU A 588 -7.32 18.43 -8.49
CA LEU A 588 -6.19 19.29 -8.86
C LEU A 588 -6.49 20.10 -10.11
N GLY A 589 -7.11 19.47 -11.13
CA GLY A 589 -7.48 20.15 -12.36
C GLY A 589 -8.53 21.25 -12.16
N ILE A 590 -9.47 21.08 -11.23
CA ILE A 590 -10.43 22.14 -10.86
C ILE A 590 -9.70 23.31 -10.20
N LEU A 591 -8.80 23.05 -9.26
CA LEU A 591 -8.03 24.10 -8.58
C LEU A 591 -7.16 24.91 -9.56
N THR A 592 -6.46 24.23 -10.47
CA THR A 592 -5.64 24.91 -11.50
C THR A 592 -6.52 25.65 -12.51
N THR A 593 -7.67 25.09 -12.86
CA THR A 593 -8.65 25.73 -13.75
C THR A 593 -9.18 27.03 -13.15
N MET A 594 -9.60 27.03 -11.87
CA MET A 594 -10.04 28.24 -11.19
C MET A 594 -8.93 29.31 -11.20
N PHE A 595 -7.68 28.92 -10.91
CA PHE A 595 -6.57 29.86 -10.96
C PHE A 595 -6.35 30.45 -12.37
N THR A 596 -6.33 29.59 -13.39
CA THR A 596 -6.08 30.03 -14.77
C THR A 596 -7.22 30.87 -15.35
N ALA A 597 -8.48 30.49 -15.13
CA ALA A 597 -9.64 31.21 -15.62
C ALA A 597 -9.88 32.54 -14.89
N ILE A 598 -9.54 32.66 -13.61
CA ILE A 598 -9.79 33.89 -12.83
C ILE A 598 -8.62 34.87 -12.94
N PHE A 599 -7.37 34.38 -12.91
CA PHE A 599 -6.18 35.23 -12.85
C PHE A 599 -5.46 35.32 -14.19
N VAL A 600 -5.18 34.19 -14.85
CA VAL A 600 -4.32 34.17 -16.04
C VAL A 600 -5.03 34.77 -17.25
N THR A 601 -6.25 34.34 -17.56
CA THR A 601 -7.01 34.90 -18.69
C THR A 601 -7.33 36.37 -18.49
N ARG A 602 -7.72 36.77 -17.27
CA ARG A 602 -7.93 38.19 -16.93
C ARG A 602 -6.68 39.02 -17.14
N ALA A 603 -5.53 38.55 -16.66
CA ALA A 603 -4.25 39.22 -16.86
C ALA A 603 -3.91 39.37 -18.35
N LEU A 604 -4.13 38.32 -19.16
CA LEU A 604 -3.90 38.34 -20.60
C LEU A 604 -4.82 39.33 -21.33
N VAL A 605 -6.13 39.30 -21.04
CA VAL A 605 -7.12 40.21 -21.63
C VAL A 605 -6.78 41.66 -21.27
N GLU A 606 -6.45 41.94 -20.01
CA GLU A 606 -6.15 43.28 -19.54
C GLU A 606 -4.82 43.81 -20.10
N TYR A 607 -3.80 42.96 -20.23
CA TYR A 607 -2.49 43.37 -20.75
C TYR A 607 -2.48 43.53 -22.27
N LEU A 608 -3.04 42.56 -23.02
CA LEU A 608 -2.90 42.50 -24.48
C LEU A 608 -4.01 43.26 -25.23
N THR A 609 -5.20 43.40 -24.62
CA THR A 609 -6.37 44.04 -25.27
C THR A 609 -6.64 45.43 -24.71
N LEU A 610 -6.69 45.58 -23.37
CA LEU A 610 -7.10 46.83 -22.73
C LEU A 610 -6.00 47.91 -22.69
N ARG A 611 -4.71 47.58 -22.89
CA ARG A 611 -3.64 48.60 -22.97
C ARG A 611 -3.56 49.32 -24.32
N LYS A 612 -4.34 48.92 -25.32
CA LYS A 612 -4.31 49.55 -26.65
C LYS A 612 -5.16 50.82 -26.67
N PRO A 613 -4.75 51.87 -27.40
CA PRO A 613 -5.45 53.17 -27.42
C PRO A 613 -6.86 53.13 -28.01
N ASN A 614 -7.23 52.05 -28.70
CA ASN A 614 -8.59 51.76 -29.15
C ASN A 614 -8.84 50.25 -29.03
N PRO A 615 -9.28 49.75 -27.86
CA PRO A 615 -9.54 48.33 -27.70
C PRO A 615 -10.68 47.95 -28.64
N LYS A 616 -10.45 47.00 -29.55
CA LYS A 616 -11.50 46.37 -30.34
C LYS A 616 -11.56 44.92 -29.93
N ILE A 617 -12.67 44.53 -29.31
CA ILE A 617 -12.98 43.13 -29.10
C ILE A 617 -13.67 42.64 -30.37
N ASN A 618 -12.91 41.96 -31.24
CA ASN A 618 -13.50 41.20 -32.34
C ASN A 618 -13.94 39.86 -31.75
N LEU A 619 -15.11 39.87 -31.10
CA LEU A 619 -15.86 38.69 -30.68
C LEU A 619 -16.65 38.17 -31.88
#